data_AF-A0A7I8W5H2-F1
#
_entry.id   AF-A0A7I8W5H2-F1
#
_cell.length_a   1.000
_cell.length_b   1.000
_cell.length_c   1.000
_cell.angle_alpha   90.00
_cell.angle_beta   90.00
_cell.angle_gamma   90.00
#
_symmetry.space_group_name_H-M   'P 1'
#
loop_
_entity.id
_entity.type
_entity.pdbx_description
1 polymer ?
#
loop_
_entity_poly.entity_id
_entity_poly.type
_entity_poly.pdbx_seq_one_letter_code
_entity_poly.pdbx_strand_id
1 'polypeptide(L)'
;MSWESYVDNMIAHSIQNADKGAIIGLDGGIWTPHSGQQNILELSGEEAQTIARVIQSGDVSAFQANGCKVEGVKYNFLRETVGLYIFKKKEHGGLSMAKTTKAVVIGHYAEGKTHEQVNLGVAKISEYMKSLNF
;
A
#
# COMPACT_ATOMS: atom_id res chain seq x y z
N MET A 1 -7.34 -19.04 -0.74
CA MET A 1 -7.37 -17.64 -1.18
C MET A 1 -5.94 -17.13 -1.16
N SER A 2 -5.41 -16.67 -2.29
CA SER A 2 -4.06 -16.08 -2.36
C SER A 2 -4.10 -14.61 -1.98
N TRP A 3 -2.97 -14.05 -1.57
CA TRP A 3 -2.81 -12.62 -1.28
C TRP A 3 -3.09 -11.75 -2.52
N GLU A 4 -2.79 -12.26 -3.70
CA GLU A 4 -3.10 -11.61 -4.99
C GLU A 4 -4.61 -11.37 -5.14
N SER A 5 -5.45 -12.32 -4.73
CA SER A 5 -6.91 -12.15 -4.77
C SER A 5 -7.39 -11.00 -3.87
N TYR A 6 -6.71 -10.72 -2.75
CA TYR A 6 -7.03 -9.55 -1.93
C TYR A 6 -6.67 -8.25 -2.64
N VAL A 7 -5.57 -8.22 -3.41
CA VAL A 7 -5.20 -7.07 -4.24
C VAL A 7 -6.22 -6.86 -5.36
N ASP A 8 -6.65 -7.92 -6.05
CA ASP A 8 -7.69 -7.81 -7.08
C ASP A 8 -9.00 -7.26 -6.50
N ASN A 9 -9.41 -7.74 -5.32
CA ASN A 9 -10.60 -7.22 -4.63
C ASN A 9 -10.43 -5.75 -4.19
N MET A 10 -9.23 -5.36 -3.74
CA MET A 10 -8.91 -3.96 -3.43
C MET A 10 -9.09 -3.07 -4.66
N ILE A 11 -8.55 -3.50 -5.81
CA ILE A 11 -8.63 -2.78 -7.08
C ILE A 11 -10.09 -2.67 -7.54
N ALA A 12 -10.84 -3.77 -7.46
CA ALA A 12 -12.27 -3.78 -7.77
C ALA A 12 -13.07 -2.82 -6.87
N HIS A 13 -12.75 -2.76 -5.58
CA HIS A 13 -13.37 -1.81 -4.64
C HIS A 13 -12.90 -0.37 -4.80
N SER A 14 -11.83 -0.13 -5.56
CA SER A 14 -11.31 1.22 -5.84
C SER A 14 -11.97 1.88 -7.08
N ILE A 15 -13.06 1.31 -7.58
CA ILE A 15 -13.77 1.76 -8.81
C ILE A 15 -12.78 1.95 -9.98
N GLN A 16 -11.82 1.02 -10.13
CA GLN A 16 -10.78 1.05 -11.16
C GLN A 16 -9.90 2.32 -11.16
N ASN A 17 -9.76 2.98 -10.01
CA ASN A 17 -8.77 4.06 -9.82
C ASN A 17 -7.43 3.53 -9.34
N ALA A 18 -7.41 2.37 -8.68
CA ALA A 18 -6.17 1.66 -8.38
C ALA A 18 -5.76 0.82 -9.59
N ASP A 19 -4.49 0.91 -9.97
CA ASP A 19 -3.90 0.12 -11.05
C ASP A 19 -3.09 -1.06 -10.51
N LYS A 20 -2.41 -0.87 -9.37
CA LYS A 20 -1.61 -1.92 -8.72
C LYS A 20 -1.80 -1.95 -7.21
N GLY A 21 -1.41 -3.05 -6.57
CA GLY A 21 -1.35 -3.15 -5.12
C GLY A 21 -0.40 -4.22 -4.61
N ALA A 22 -0.07 -4.15 -3.32
CA ALA A 22 0.73 -5.16 -2.64
C ALA A 22 0.30 -5.31 -1.19
N ILE A 23 0.63 -6.47 -0.62
CA ILE A 23 0.45 -6.74 0.80
C ILE A 23 1.79 -7.17 1.37
N ILE A 24 2.20 -6.51 2.44
CA ILE A 24 3.42 -6.84 3.19
C ILE A 24 3.07 -7.14 4.63
N GLY A 25 3.78 -8.06 5.27
CA GLY A 25 3.70 -8.28 6.71
C GLY A 25 4.33 -7.12 7.49
N LEU A 26 3.89 -6.92 8.73
CA LEU A 26 4.55 -5.99 9.66
C LEU A 26 5.95 -6.48 10.07
N ASP A 27 6.28 -7.74 9.80
CA ASP A 27 7.64 -8.28 9.87
C ASP A 27 8.51 -7.89 8.66
N GLY A 28 7.92 -7.22 7.65
CA GLY A 28 8.56 -6.83 6.40
C GLY A 28 8.67 -7.93 5.36
N GLY A 29 8.04 -9.09 5.58
CA GLY A 29 7.84 -10.12 4.57
C GLY A 29 6.87 -9.68 3.48
N ILE A 30 7.17 -9.99 2.22
CA ILE A 30 6.28 -9.68 1.09
C ILE A 30 5.27 -10.82 0.97
N TRP A 31 3.98 -10.53 1.15
CA TRP A 31 2.91 -11.52 1.09
C TRP A 31 2.36 -11.67 -0.34
N THR A 32 2.49 -10.64 -1.17
CA THR A 32 2.24 -10.69 -2.61
C THR A 32 3.57 -10.78 -3.35
N PRO A 33 4.16 -11.97 -3.53
CA PRO A 33 5.43 -12.12 -4.22
C PRO A 33 5.31 -11.68 -5.68
N HIS A 34 6.46 -11.37 -6.27
CA HIS A 34 6.59 -11.06 -7.69
C HIS A 34 6.06 -12.23 -8.54
N SER A 35 4.84 -12.10 -9.04
CA SER A 35 4.17 -13.11 -9.86
C SER A 35 4.09 -12.72 -11.34
N GLY A 36 4.67 -11.57 -11.73
CA GLY A 36 4.59 -11.02 -13.08
C GLY A 36 3.20 -10.48 -13.45
N GLN A 37 2.29 -10.41 -12.47
CA GLN A 37 0.96 -9.85 -12.64
C GLN A 37 1.03 -8.32 -12.67
N GLN A 38 0.43 -7.71 -13.69
CA GLN A 38 0.44 -6.25 -13.85
C GLN A 38 -0.21 -5.50 -12.69
N ASN A 39 -1.11 -6.15 -11.95
CA ASN A 39 -1.84 -5.59 -10.82
C ASN A 39 -1.05 -5.64 -9.50
N ILE A 40 0.11 -6.31 -9.46
CA ILE A 40 0.91 -6.46 -8.24
C ILE A 40 2.05 -5.44 -8.24
N LEU A 41 2.19 -4.72 -7.12
CA LEU A 41 3.34 -3.84 -6.87
C LEU A 41 4.54 -4.67 -6.43
N GLU A 42 5.62 -4.53 -7.18
CA GLU A 42 6.83 -5.32 -6.96
C GLU A 42 7.78 -4.54 -6.05
N LEU A 43 7.67 -4.83 -4.76
CA LEU A 43 8.52 -4.24 -3.72
C LEU A 43 9.80 -5.06 -3.57
N SER A 44 10.92 -4.38 -3.34
CA SER A 44 12.12 -5.06 -2.86
C SER A 44 11.98 -5.41 -1.37
N GLY A 45 12.75 -6.40 -0.90
CA GLY A 45 12.77 -6.74 0.53
C GLY A 45 13.16 -5.56 1.42
N GLU A 46 14.07 -4.70 0.97
CA GLU A 46 14.49 -3.50 1.70
C GLU A 46 13.36 -2.45 1.79
N GLU A 47 12.60 -2.29 0.72
CA GLU A 47 11.43 -1.40 0.66
C GLU A 47 10.33 -1.90 1.61
N ALA A 48 10.00 -3.18 1.54
CA ALA A 48 9.01 -3.80 2.42
C ALA A 48 9.39 -3.68 3.89
N GLN A 49 10.65 -3.95 4.25
CA GLN A 49 11.16 -3.78 5.62
C GLN A 49 11.06 -2.34 6.11
N THR A 50 11.41 -1.38 5.26
CA THR A 50 11.33 0.05 5.60
C THR A 50 9.89 0.47 5.85
N ILE A 51 8.96 0.09 4.96
CA ILE A 51 7.54 0.41 5.11
C ILE A 51 6.97 -0.24 6.36
N ALA A 52 7.21 -1.54 6.55
CA ALA A 52 6.73 -2.29 7.69
C ALA A 52 7.20 -1.65 9.01
N ARG A 53 8.48 -1.33 9.13
CA ARG A 53 9.05 -0.70 10.33
C ARG A 53 8.38 0.64 10.66
N VAL A 54 8.21 1.51 9.66
CA VAL A 54 7.64 2.86 9.85
C VAL A 54 6.15 2.79 10.19
N ILE A 55 5.39 1.93 9.50
CA ILE A 55 3.97 1.72 9.78
C ILE A 55 3.75 1.01 11.12
N GLN A 56 4.65 0.09 11.49
CA GLN A 56 4.61 -0.60 12.77
C GLN A 56 4.84 0.36 13.93
N SER A 57 5.87 1.22 13.84
CA SER A 57 6.18 2.22 14.86
C SER A 57 5.14 3.33 14.95
N GLY A 58 4.45 3.62 13.84
CA GLY A 58 3.52 4.76 13.73
C GLY A 58 4.24 6.12 13.64
N ASP A 59 5.58 6.12 13.55
CA ASP A 59 6.37 7.33 13.43
C ASP A 59 6.57 7.70 11.96
N VAL A 60 5.68 8.54 11.42
CA VAL A 60 5.75 8.99 10.02
C VAL A 60 6.88 9.97 9.73
N SER A 61 7.69 10.37 10.72
CA SER A 61 8.79 11.32 10.52
C SER A 61 9.80 10.80 9.50
N ALA A 62 10.03 9.48 9.48
CA ALA A 62 10.85 8.82 8.49
C ALA A 62 10.30 8.99 7.07
N PHE A 63 8.97 8.85 6.89
CA PHE A 63 8.30 9.09 5.60
C PHE A 63 8.26 10.57 5.21
N GLN A 64 8.15 11.49 6.17
CA GLN A 64 8.19 12.92 5.91
C GLN A 64 9.58 13.36 5.44
N ALA A 65 10.64 12.86 6.08
CA ALA A 65 12.03 13.22 5.74
C ALA A 65 12.51 12.52 4.45
N ASN A 66 12.26 11.22 4.34
CA ASN A 66 12.85 10.37 3.30
C ASN A 66 11.87 9.90 2.23
N GLY A 67 10.56 10.15 2.37
CA GLY A 67 9.55 9.55 1.50
C GLY A 67 9.46 8.03 1.68
N CYS A 68 8.73 7.39 0.77
CA CYS A 68 8.63 5.94 0.66
C CYS A 68 9.12 5.49 -0.72
N LYS A 69 9.95 4.46 -0.78
CA LYS A 69 10.36 3.85 -2.05
C LYS A 69 9.51 2.61 -2.31
N VAL A 70 8.95 2.53 -3.51
CA VAL A 70 8.17 1.39 -4.00
C VAL A 70 8.53 1.19 -5.46
N GLU A 71 8.90 -0.03 -5.84
CA GLU A 71 9.30 -0.38 -7.23
C GLU A 71 10.50 0.48 -7.69
N GLY A 72 11.41 0.84 -6.77
CA GLY A 72 12.55 1.73 -7.03
C GLY A 72 12.17 3.23 -7.18
N VAL A 73 10.89 3.57 -7.13
CA VAL A 73 10.39 4.94 -7.26
C VAL A 73 10.15 5.55 -5.89
N LYS A 74 10.70 6.75 -5.67
CA LYS A 74 10.52 7.51 -4.42
C LYS A 74 9.22 8.34 -4.48
N TYR A 75 8.26 7.99 -3.65
CA TYR A 75 7.03 8.73 -3.40
C TYR A 75 7.15 9.63 -2.18
N ASN A 76 6.64 10.85 -2.28
CA ASN A 76 6.65 11.80 -1.18
C ASN A 76 5.43 11.56 -0.28
N PHE A 77 5.65 11.52 1.03
CA PHE A 77 4.54 11.47 1.99
C PHE A 77 3.73 12.75 1.91
N LEU A 78 2.42 12.62 1.75
CA LEU A 78 1.51 13.75 1.64
C LEU A 78 0.85 14.03 3.00
N ARG A 79 0.19 13.02 3.56
CA ARG A 79 -0.51 13.09 4.85
C ARG A 79 -0.89 11.70 5.33
N GLU A 80 -1.14 11.61 6.63
CA GLU A 80 -1.85 10.49 7.25
C GLU A 80 -3.30 10.92 7.52
N THR A 81 -4.24 10.00 7.40
CA THR A 81 -5.67 10.22 7.68
C THR A 81 -6.23 8.94 8.27
N VAL A 82 -6.84 8.97 9.46
CA VAL A 82 -7.56 7.83 10.11
C VAL A 82 -7.02 6.43 9.72
N GLY A 83 -5.72 6.17 9.93
CA GLY A 83 -5.09 4.87 9.66
C GLY A 83 -4.71 4.58 8.20
N LEU A 84 -4.78 5.59 7.33
CA LEU A 84 -4.35 5.59 5.94
C LEU A 84 -3.16 6.55 5.74
N TYR A 85 -2.10 6.06 5.10
CA TYR A 85 -0.91 6.83 4.76
C TYR A 85 -0.92 7.11 3.25
N ILE A 86 -0.97 8.39 2.90
CA ILE A 86 -1.09 8.83 1.50
C ILE A 86 0.24 9.37 1.03
N PHE A 87 0.69 8.86 -0.12
CA PHE A 87 1.89 9.31 -0.80
C PHE A 87 1.57 9.77 -2.22
N LYS A 88 2.40 10.66 -2.75
CA LYS A 88 2.26 11.19 -4.10
C LYS A 88 3.61 11.36 -4.76
N LYS A 89 3.67 11.09 -6.06
CA LYS A 89 4.81 11.38 -6.92
C LYS A 89 4.30 11.93 -8.25
N LYS A 90 4.72 13.14 -8.60
CA LYS A 90 4.42 13.73 -9.91
C LYS A 90 4.89 12.77 -11.02
N GLU A 91 4.11 12.64 -12.09
CA GLU A 91 4.36 11.74 -13.24
C GLU A 91 4.20 10.24 -12.96
N HIS A 92 4.19 9.80 -11.70
CA HIS A 92 4.03 8.38 -11.34
C HIS A 92 2.71 8.11 -10.62
N GLY A 93 1.99 9.15 -10.17
CA GLY A 93 0.70 9.02 -9.48
C GLY A 93 0.86 9.07 -7.96
N GLY A 94 0.38 8.06 -7.26
CA GLY A 94 0.51 7.99 -5.81
C GLY A 94 0.14 6.64 -5.19
N LEU A 95 0.32 6.58 -3.87
CA LEU A 95 0.10 5.38 -3.08
C LEU A 95 -0.82 5.68 -1.90
N SER A 96 -1.59 4.69 -1.51
CA SER A 96 -2.34 4.65 -0.27
C SER A 96 -1.99 3.38 0.48
N MET A 97 -1.68 3.51 1.77
CA MET A 97 -1.31 2.37 2.61
C MET A 97 -2.19 2.31 3.85
N ALA A 98 -2.63 1.13 4.24
CA ALA A 98 -3.35 0.90 5.50
C ALA A 98 -2.68 -0.17 6.34
N LYS A 99 -2.57 0.10 7.64
CA LYS A 99 -2.10 -0.87 8.63
C LYS A 99 -3.22 -1.82 9.04
N THR A 100 -2.94 -3.12 9.03
CA THR A 100 -3.76 -4.19 9.65
C THR A 100 -3.13 -4.67 10.96
N THR A 101 -3.59 -5.78 11.52
CA THR A 101 -3.06 -6.34 12.78
C THR A 101 -1.65 -6.89 12.60
N LYS A 102 -1.35 -7.45 11.43
CA LYS A 102 -0.10 -8.17 11.10
C LYS A 102 0.46 -7.79 9.73
N ALA A 103 -0.21 -6.96 8.95
CA ALA A 103 0.19 -6.60 7.59
C ALA A 103 -0.05 -5.11 7.28
N VAL A 104 0.38 -4.70 6.09
CA VAL A 104 0.14 -3.40 5.48
C VAL A 104 -0.38 -3.65 4.07
N VAL A 105 -1.55 -3.09 3.77
CA VAL A 105 -2.16 -3.12 2.44
C VAL A 105 -1.74 -1.86 1.71
N ILE A 106 -1.21 -2.01 0.50
CA ILE A 106 -0.69 -0.92 -0.33
C ILE A 106 -1.49 -0.90 -1.63
N GLY A 107 -2.06 0.24 -1.99
CA GLY A 107 -2.70 0.48 -3.27
C GLY A 107 -2.04 1.64 -4.01
N HIS A 108 -1.72 1.42 -5.28
CA HIS A 108 -1.19 2.42 -6.20
C HIS A 108 -2.30 2.95 -7.12
N TYR A 109 -2.22 4.23 -7.45
CA TYR A 109 -3.05 4.87 -8.45
C TYR A 109 -2.18 5.69 -9.41
N ALA A 110 -2.42 5.52 -10.71
CA ALA A 110 -1.77 6.27 -11.76
C ALA A 110 -2.07 7.79 -11.70
N GLU A 111 -1.22 8.58 -12.36
CA GLU A 111 -1.42 10.03 -12.44
C GLU A 111 -2.76 10.39 -13.09
N GLY A 112 -3.45 11.39 -12.53
CA GLY A 112 -4.79 11.80 -12.96
C GLY A 112 -5.93 11.02 -12.31
N LYS A 113 -5.65 9.97 -11.54
CA LYS A 113 -6.65 9.26 -10.71
C LYS A 113 -6.75 9.86 -9.31
N THR A 114 -7.90 9.65 -8.67
CA THR A 114 -8.20 10.23 -7.35
C THR A 114 -7.84 9.25 -6.24
N HIS A 115 -7.03 9.71 -5.28
CA HIS A 115 -6.62 8.91 -4.11
C HIS A 115 -7.82 8.45 -3.26
N GLU A 116 -8.94 9.18 -3.26
CA GLU A 116 -10.11 8.91 -2.42
C GLU A 116 -10.73 7.55 -2.70
N GLN A 117 -10.81 7.15 -3.97
CA GLN A 117 -11.38 5.85 -4.34
C GLN A 117 -10.45 4.71 -3.98
N VAL A 118 -9.13 4.91 -4.14
CA VAL A 118 -8.13 3.91 -3.73
C VAL A 118 -8.08 3.76 -2.22
N ASN A 119 -8.23 4.86 -1.48
CA ASN A 119 -8.36 4.83 -0.02
C ASN A 119 -9.53 3.95 0.42
N LEU A 120 -10.68 4.00 -0.26
CA LEU A 120 -11.83 3.16 0.06
C LEU A 120 -11.53 1.67 -0.17
N GLY A 121 -10.89 1.32 -1.29
CA GLY A 121 -10.49 -0.06 -1.57
C GLY A 121 -9.49 -0.60 -0.55
N VAL A 122 -8.44 0.17 -0.26
CA VAL A 122 -7.40 -0.15 0.73
C VAL A 122 -8.00 -0.27 2.13
N ALA A 123 -8.87 0.68 2.53
CA ALA A 123 -9.54 0.65 3.83
C ALA A 123 -10.41 -0.59 3.99
N LYS A 124 -11.21 -0.93 2.97
CA LYS A 124 -12.11 -2.09 3.01
C LYS A 124 -11.37 -3.42 3.13
N ILE A 125 -10.30 -3.61 2.35
CA ILE A 125 -9.48 -4.82 2.45
C ILE A 125 -8.70 -4.88 3.76
N SER A 126 -8.17 -3.75 4.23
CA SER A 126 -7.46 -3.72 5.51
C SER A 126 -8.39 -4.00 6.70
N GLU A 127 -9.62 -3.48 6.69
CA GLU A 127 -10.64 -3.79 7.70
C GLU A 127 -11.10 -5.25 7.63
N TYR A 128 -11.27 -5.80 6.42
CA TYR A 128 -11.56 -7.21 6.25
C TYR A 128 -10.43 -8.10 6.80
N MET A 129 -9.16 -7.78 6.51
CA MET A 129 -8.01 -8.48 7.06
C MET A 129 -7.94 -8.39 8.59
N LYS A 130 -8.23 -7.20 9.16
CA LYS A 130 -8.35 -7.04 10.62
C LYS A 130 -9.43 -7.93 11.22
N SER A 131 -10.59 -8.06 10.56
CA SER A 131 -11.68 -8.93 11.02
C SER A 131 -11.29 -10.42 11.03
N LEU A 132 -10.29 -10.79 10.23
CA LEU A 132 -9.71 -12.11 10.15
C LEU A 132 -8.47 -12.27 11.06
N ASN A 133 -8.18 -11.29 11.92
CA ASN A 133 -7.00 -11.21 12.80
C ASN A 133 -5.64 -11.24 12.06
N PHE A 134 -5.63 -10.72 10.82
CA PHE A 134 -4.43 -10.38 10.06
C PHE A 134 -4.12 -8.88 10.09
#